data_AF-A0A4R6WLF8-F1
#
_entry.id   AF-A0A4R6WLF8-F1
#
_cell.length_a   1.000
_cell.length_b   1.000
_cell.length_c   1.000
_cell.angle_alpha   90.00
_cell.angle_beta   90.00
_cell.angle_gamma   90.00
#
_symmetry.space_group_name_H-M   'P 1'
#
loop_
_entity.id
_entity.type
_entity.pdbx_description
1 polymer ?
#
loop_
_entity_poly.entity_id
_entity_poly.type
_entity_poly.pdbx_seq_one_letter_code
_entity_poly.pdbx_strand_id
1 'polypeptide(L)'
;MRPIHFPESNITFEKPTTTDDSECLPISAYVGQDIKGNPHINTVWQPSKEDIEAINAGRPIVVCVLGTALPPMSMFTYDEEGNSNE
;
A
#
# COMPACT_ATOMS: atom_id res chain seq x y z
N MET A 1 -0.42 -6.98 6.89
CA MET A 1 -0.11 -7.12 5.45
C MET A 1 1.33 -6.68 5.17
N ARG A 2 2.00 -7.32 4.22
CA ARG A 2 3.38 -6.97 3.81
C ARG A 2 3.38 -6.18 2.51
N PRO A 3 4.21 -5.14 2.34
CA PRO A 3 4.37 -4.51 1.04
C PRO A 3 5.02 -5.50 0.07
N ILE A 4 4.63 -5.44 -1.21
CA ILE A 4 5.22 -6.27 -2.26
C ILE A 4 5.65 -5.43 -3.46
N HIS A 5 6.63 -5.95 -4.19
CA HIS A 5 6.94 -5.45 -5.52
C HIS A 5 5.83 -5.85 -6.50
N PHE A 6 5.55 -4.97 -7.47
CA PHE A 6 4.57 -5.19 -8.52
C PHE A 6 5.11 -4.64 -9.85
N PRO A 7 4.71 -5.22 -11.01
CA PRO A 7 5.31 -4.92 -12.32
C PRO A 7 5.31 -3.44 -12.70
N GLU A 8 4.27 -2.71 -12.30
CA GLU A 8 4.08 -1.29 -12.62
C GLU A 8 4.89 -0.37 -11.71
N SER A 9 5.48 -0.86 -10.62
CA SER A 9 6.28 -0.02 -9.71
C SER A 9 7.49 0.57 -10.43
N ASN A 10 7.76 1.85 -10.16
CA ASN A 10 8.83 2.63 -10.81
C ASN A 10 9.77 3.30 -9.81
N ILE A 11 9.52 3.16 -8.50
CA ILE A 11 10.37 3.68 -7.42
C ILE A 11 10.26 2.78 -6.18
N THR A 12 11.29 2.82 -5.34
CA THR A 12 11.25 2.30 -3.97
C THR A 12 11.38 3.45 -2.99
N PHE A 13 10.42 3.59 -2.08
CA PHE A 13 10.59 4.45 -0.91
C PHE A 13 11.38 3.70 0.14
N GLU A 14 12.62 4.13 0.34
CA GLU A 14 13.49 3.56 1.37
C GLU A 14 13.00 3.95 2.76
N LYS A 15 13.17 3.03 3.72
CA LYS A 15 12.88 3.32 5.12
C LYS A 15 13.81 4.42 5.66
N PRO A 16 13.36 5.24 6.62
CA PRO A 16 14.24 6.16 7.34
C PRO A 16 15.45 5.42 7.93
N THR A 17 16.62 6.06 7.92
CA THR A 17 17.85 5.47 8.47
C THR A 17 17.78 5.23 9.98
N THR A 18 16.82 5.85 10.66
CA THR A 18 16.59 5.75 12.10
C THR A 18 15.65 4.62 12.52
N THR A 19 14.98 3.96 11.56
CA THR A 19 13.98 2.91 11.83
C THR A 19 14.50 1.54 11.39
N ASP A 20 14.24 0.50 12.18
CA ASP A 20 14.56 -0.88 11.78
C ASP A 20 13.42 -1.54 10.98
N ASP A 21 13.64 -2.77 10.48
CA ASP A 21 12.66 -3.49 9.66
C ASP A 21 11.39 -3.89 10.42
N SER A 22 11.42 -3.86 11.76
CA SER A 22 10.24 -4.13 12.59
C SER A 22 9.30 -2.92 12.65
N GLU A 23 9.81 -1.73 12.40
CA GLU A 23 9.05 -0.48 12.40
C GLU A 23 8.60 -0.06 11.00
N CYS A 24 9.47 -0.21 10.00
CA CYS A 24 9.18 0.18 8.63
C CYS A 24 9.98 -0.64 7.61
N LEU A 25 9.28 -1.19 6.62
CA LEU A 25 9.89 -1.85 5.47
C LEU A 25 10.00 -0.87 4.29
N PRO A 26 11.01 -1.02 3.42
CA PRO A 26 11.03 -0.30 2.14
C PRO A 26 9.79 -0.68 1.32
N ILE A 27 9.24 0.30 0.59
CA ILE A 27 7.97 0.14 -0.14
C ILE A 27 8.21 0.36 -1.62
N SER A 28 7.99 -0.67 -2.44
CA SER A 28 7.86 -0.52 -3.88
C SER A 28 6.58 0.24 -4.22
N ALA A 29 6.69 1.23 -5.08
CA ALA A 29 5.59 2.10 -5.45
C ALA A 29 5.62 2.47 -6.93
N TYR A 30 4.43 2.82 -7.44
CA TYR A 30 4.28 3.57 -8.68
C TYR A 30 4.00 5.02 -8.32
N VAL A 31 4.80 5.95 -8.86
CA VAL A 31 4.55 7.39 -8.79
C VAL A 31 4.23 7.87 -10.20
N GLY A 32 3.05 8.44 -10.39
CA GLY A 32 2.59 8.89 -11.70
C GLY A 32 1.39 9.82 -11.62
N GLN A 33 0.61 9.85 -12.70
CA GLN A 33 -0.59 10.67 -12.83
C GLN A 33 -1.79 9.82 -13.21
N ASP A 34 -2.97 10.17 -12.71
CA ASP A 34 -4.24 9.56 -13.13
C ASP A 34 -4.66 10.04 -14.54
N ILE A 35 -5.78 9.53 -15.05
CA ILE A 35 -6.32 9.93 -16.37
C ILE A 35 -6.70 11.42 -16.47
N LYS A 36 -6.81 12.13 -15.35
CA LYS A 36 -7.09 13.57 -15.25
C LYS A 36 -5.82 14.39 -15.01
N GLY A 37 -4.65 13.76 -14.95
CA GLY A 37 -3.37 14.41 -14.68
C GLY A 37 -3.07 14.65 -13.19
N ASN A 38 -3.89 14.14 -12.25
CA ASN A 38 -3.62 14.30 -10.82
C ASN A 38 -2.49 13.37 -10.39
N PRO A 39 -1.50 13.84 -9.62
CA PRO A 39 -0.44 12.98 -9.12
C PRO A 39 -0.99 11.95 -8.14
N HIS A 40 -0.53 10.70 -8.24
CA HIS A 40 -0.85 9.66 -7.28
C HIS A 40 0.33 8.73 -7.04
N ILE A 41 0.26 8.01 -5.91
CA ILE A 41 1.25 7.02 -5.50
C ILE A 41 0.51 5.73 -5.17
N ASN A 42 0.83 4.65 -5.89
CA ASN A 42 0.26 3.33 -5.61
C ASN A 42 1.29 2.46 -4.89
N THR A 43 0.83 1.78 -3.84
CA THR A 43 1.60 0.76 -3.11
C THR A 43 0.73 -0.48 -2.99
N VAL A 44 1.33 -1.66 -3.12
CA VAL A 44 0.58 -2.93 -3.10
C VAL A 44 0.97 -3.74 -1.88
N TRP A 45 -0.05 -4.24 -1.19
CA TRP A 45 0.09 -4.94 0.09
C TRP A 45 -0.51 -6.34 -0.01
N GLN A 46 0.32 -7.35 0.22
CA GLN A 46 -0.12 -8.73 0.24
C GLN A 46 -0.53 -9.11 1.68
N PRO A 47 -1.79 -9.52 1.91
CA PRO A 47 -2.18 -10.07 3.19
C PRO A 47 -1.52 -11.44 3.45
N SER A 48 -1.13 -11.68 4.70
CA SER A 48 -0.78 -13.03 5.18
C SER A 48 -2.04 -13.89 5.38
N LYS A 49 -1.85 -15.16 5.76
CA LYS A 49 -2.97 -16.04 6.13
C LYS A 49 -3.79 -15.44 7.27
N GLU A 50 -3.13 -14.95 8.31
CA GLU A 50 -3.76 -14.35 9.49
C GLU A 50 -4.49 -13.05 9.14
N ASP A 51 -3.93 -12.24 8.22
CA ASP A 51 -4.60 -11.06 7.69
C ASP A 51 -5.89 -11.44 6.94
N ILE A 52 -5.85 -12.47 6.09
CA ILE A 52 -7.03 -12.95 5.33
C ILE A 52 -8.12 -13.43 6.30
N GLU A 53 -7.76 -14.20 7.32
CA GLU A 53 -8.71 -14.65 8.36
C GLU A 53 -9.35 -13.46 9.09
N ALA A 54 -8.56 -12.43 9.42
CA ALA A 54 -9.07 -11.21 10.05
C ALA A 54 -10.04 -10.44 9.14
N ILE A 55 -9.72 -10.29 7.85
CA ILE A 55 -10.57 -9.62 6.85
C ILE A 55 -11.88 -10.39 6.66
N ASN A 56 -11.81 -11.71 6.51
CA ASN A 56 -13.00 -12.56 6.37
C ASN A 56 -13.89 -12.56 7.61
N ALA A 57 -13.31 -12.30 8.80
CA ALA A 57 -14.06 -12.08 10.03
C ALA A 57 -14.66 -10.66 10.14
N GLY A 58 -14.49 -9.80 9.13
CA GLY A 58 -15.00 -8.43 9.10
C GLY A 58 -14.20 -7.44 9.95
N ARG A 59 -12.95 -7.76 10.33
CA ARG A 59 -12.11 -6.81 11.08
C ARG A 59 -11.67 -5.66 10.15
N PRO A 60 -11.57 -4.43 10.69
CA PRO A 60 -11.18 -3.27 9.89
C PRO A 60 -9.70 -3.35 9.47
N ILE A 61 -9.41 -2.81 8.28
CA ILE A 61 -8.04 -2.51 7.85
C ILE A 61 -7.67 -1.13 8.40
N VAL A 62 -6.57 -1.06 9.15
CA VAL A 62 -6.06 0.18 9.74
C VAL A 62 -4.80 0.60 9.00
N VAL A 63 -4.81 1.78 8.39
CA VAL A 63 -3.62 2.42 7.82
C VAL A 63 -3.10 3.46 8.81
N CYS A 64 -1.90 3.27 9.32
CA CYS A 64 -1.24 4.22 10.20
C CYS A 64 -0.36 5.17 9.37
N VAL A 65 -0.68 6.47 9.38
CA VAL A 65 0.15 7.50 8.75
C VAL A 65 1.04 8.12 9.82
N LEU A 66 2.35 7.93 9.69
CA LEU A 66 3.33 8.56 10.57
C LEU A 66 3.51 10.03 10.17
N GLY A 67 2.69 10.90 10.73
CA GLY A 67 2.70 12.33 10.47
C GLY A 67 1.63 13.08 11.25
N THR A 68 1.56 14.39 11.07
CA THR A 68 0.57 15.24 11.75
C THR A 68 -0.66 15.55 10.88
N ALA A 69 -0.67 15.10 9.62
CA ALA A 69 -1.76 15.31 8.67
C ALA A 69 -2.05 14.03 7.88
N LEU A 70 -3.32 13.81 7.57
CA LEU A 70 -3.79 12.73 6.73
C LEU A 70 -3.72 13.19 5.26
N PRO A 71 -2.92 12.56 4.37
CA PRO A 71 -2.98 12.86 2.95
C PRO A 71 -4.31 12.37 2.35
N PRO A 72 -4.73 12.88 1.18
CA PRO A 72 -5.77 12.23 0.39
C PRO A 72 -5.37 10.78 0.11
N MET A 73 -6.22 9.82 0.46
CA MET A 73 -5.96 8.39 0.27
C MET A 73 -7.20 7.70 -0.28
N SER A 74 -6.95 6.73 -1.16
CA SER A 74 -7.91 5.74 -1.63
C SER A 74 -7.35 4.35 -1.29
N MET A 75 -8.24 3.40 -0.99
CA MET A 75 -7.87 2.02 -0.72
C MET A 75 -8.84 1.11 -1.47
N PHE A 76 -8.28 0.22 -2.28
CA PHE A 76 -9.00 -0.71 -3.13
C PHE A 76 -8.32 -2.08 -3.07
N THR A 77 -9.08 -3.11 -3.43
CA THR A 77 -8.57 -4.47 -3.62
C THR A 77 -8.44 -4.75 -5.11
N TYR A 78 -7.43 -5.54 -5.47
CA TYR A 78 -7.26 -6.05 -6.83
C TYR A 78 -7.57 -7.55 -6.88
N ASP A 79 -8.13 -8.01 -8.00
CA ASP A 79 -8.24 -9.43 -8.30
C ASP A 79 -6.92 -10.01 -8.84
N GLU A 80 -6.93 -11.30 -9.20
CA GLU A 80 -5.75 -11.99 -9.75
C GLU A 80 -5.33 -11.49 -11.15
N GLU A 81 -6.21 -10.78 -11.84
CA GLU A 81 -5.99 -10.22 -13.17
C GLU A 81 -5.51 -8.75 -13.12
N GLY A 82 -5.43 -8.17 -11.91
CA GLY A 82 -5.00 -6.79 -11.69
C GLY A 82 -6.12 -5.76 -11.87
N ASN A 83 -7.39 -6.18 -11.86
CA ASN A 83 -8.53 -5.26 -11.90
C ASN A 83 -8.84 -4.77 -10.47
N SER A 84 -8.97 -3.46 -10.28
CA SER A 84 -9.40 -2.89 -9.00
C SER A 84 -10.91 -3.05 -8.79
N ASN A 85 -11.34 -3.02 -7.53
CA ASN A 85 -12.75 -2.89 -7.15
C ASN A 85 -13.26 -1.44 -7.15
N GLU A 86 -12.56 -0.52 -7.83
CA GLU A 86 -12.92 0.88 -8.01
C GLU A 86 -13.88 1.08 -9.19
#